data_AF-A0AA43C1Z3-F1
#
_entry.id   AF-A0AA43C1Z3-F1
#
_cell.length_a   1.000
_cell.length_b   1.000
_cell.length_c   1.000
_cell.angle_alpha   90.00
_cell.angle_beta   90.00
_cell.angle_gamma   90.00
#
_symmetry.space_group_name_H-M   'P 1'
#
loop_
_entity.id
_entity.type
_entity.pdbx_description
1 polymer ?
#
loop_
_entity_poly.entity_id
_entity_poly.type
_entity_poly.pdbx_seq_one_letter_code
_entity_poly.pdbx_strand_id
1 'polypeptide(L)'
;MGRQAMPTGALQEFLRKETERILGACTKCGKCFEACPMTRYSPQLPGADSKAVATGVLGLLSGGEGSPEALAWASVCVRSGSCVPACPDNVDPKMMMRIARMIASGGLGGPRRIPVRDDRDYFDRVRAFANLQLTEDEIRDWM
;
A
#
# COMPACT_ATOMS: atom_id res chain seq x y z
N MET A 1 6.33 27.28 -11.52
CA MET A 1 7.40 26.25 -11.48
C MET A 1 8.14 26.40 -10.17
N GLY A 2 7.96 25.46 -9.25
CA GLY A 2 8.62 25.47 -7.95
C GLY A 2 8.34 24.16 -7.27
N ARG A 3 9.11 23.12 -7.61
CA ARG A 3 9.11 21.86 -6.84
C ARG A 3 9.63 22.22 -5.45
N GLN A 4 8.75 22.33 -4.46
CA GLN A 4 9.20 22.36 -3.06
C GLN A 4 9.98 21.07 -2.81
N ALA A 5 11.25 21.22 -2.45
CA ALA A 5 12.11 20.11 -2.09
C ALA A 5 11.52 19.42 -0.86
N MET A 6 11.20 18.13 -1.00
CA MET A 6 10.69 17.31 0.09
C MET A 6 11.80 17.11 1.15
N PRO A 7 11.48 17.12 2.46
CA PRO A 7 12.49 16.98 3.51
C PRO A 7 13.14 15.59 3.48
N THR A 8 14.47 15.57 3.56
CA THR A 8 15.34 14.38 3.40
C THR A 8 15.37 13.53 4.67
N GLY A 9 14.25 12.88 5.01
CA GLY A 9 14.16 11.96 6.15
C GLY A 9 14.59 10.52 5.82
N ALA A 10 15.07 9.76 6.80
CA ALA A 10 15.46 8.36 6.65
C ALA A 10 14.37 7.48 6.01
N LEU A 11 13.10 7.76 6.30
CA LEU A 11 11.96 7.09 5.66
C LEU A 11 11.91 7.36 4.16
N GLN A 12 12.09 8.61 3.73
CA GLN A 12 12.02 8.97 2.31
C GLN A 12 13.14 8.29 1.52
N GLU A 13 14.34 8.25 2.10
CA GLU A 13 15.47 7.57 1.49
C GLU A 13 15.23 6.06 1.38
N PHE A 14 14.67 5.43 2.42
CA PHE A 14 14.26 4.03 2.37
C PHE A 14 13.24 3.79 1.25
N LEU A 15 12.18 4.60 1.18
CA LEU A 15 11.12 4.45 0.17
C LEU A 15 11.66 4.61 -1.24
N ARG A 16 12.58 5.55 -1.46
CA ARG A 16 13.25 5.76 -2.74
C ARG A 16 14.06 4.52 -3.15
N LYS A 17 14.96 4.05 -2.28
CA LYS A 17 15.78 2.86 -2.56
C LYS A 17 14.93 1.63 -2.81
N GLU A 18 13.89 1.42 -2.01
CA GLU A 18 13.03 0.26 -2.16
C GLU A 18 12.20 0.34 -3.44
N THR A 19 11.72 1.53 -3.81
CA THR A 19 11.05 1.74 -5.10
C THR A 19 11.98 1.43 -6.28
N GLU A 20 13.22 1.93 -6.25
CA GLU A 20 14.23 1.64 -7.29
C GLU A 20 14.51 0.14 -7.41
N ARG A 21 14.67 -0.55 -6.28
CA ARG A 21 14.87 -2.01 -6.23
C ARG A 21 13.68 -2.76 -6.86
N ILE A 22 12.45 -2.38 -6.52
CA ILE A 22 11.24 -2.99 -7.06
C ILE A 22 11.16 -2.77 -8.57
N LEU A 23 11.38 -1.53 -9.03
CA LEU A 23 11.31 -1.18 -10.46
C LEU A 23 12.38 -1.90 -11.28
N GLY A 24 13.57 -2.12 -10.71
CA GLY A 24 14.66 -2.84 -11.37
C GLY A 24 14.48 -4.35 -11.43
N ALA A 25 13.74 -4.95 -10.49
CA ALA A 25 13.57 -6.40 -10.39
C ALA A 25 12.26 -6.93 -10.99
N CYS A 26 11.16 -6.17 -10.89
CA CYS A 26 9.83 -6.68 -11.25
C CYS A 26 9.67 -6.94 -12.76
N THR A 27 9.35 -8.18 -13.12
CA THR A 27 9.11 -8.58 -14.52
C THR A 27 7.70 -8.27 -15.02
N LYS A 28 6.84 -7.67 -14.17
CA LYS A 28 5.42 -7.40 -14.44
C LYS A 28 4.59 -8.67 -14.67
N CYS A 29 5.02 -9.82 -14.14
CA CYS A 29 4.38 -11.10 -14.39
C CYS A 29 2.95 -11.24 -13.83
N GLY A 30 2.54 -10.40 -12.86
CA GLY A 30 1.18 -10.39 -12.33
C GLY A 30 0.87 -11.45 -11.26
N LYS A 31 1.75 -12.41 -10.98
CA LYS A 31 1.51 -13.50 -10.00
C LYS A 31 1.15 -13.01 -8.59
N CYS A 32 1.69 -11.86 -8.18
CA CYS A 32 1.36 -11.23 -6.91
C CYS A 32 -0.10 -10.74 -6.83
N PHE A 33 -0.67 -10.35 -7.97
CA PHE A 33 -2.08 -9.96 -8.08
C PHE A 33 -2.99 -11.21 -8.05
N GLU A 34 -2.62 -12.25 -8.80
CA GLU A 34 -3.37 -13.52 -8.86
C GLU A 34 -3.48 -14.19 -7.48
N ALA A 35 -2.41 -14.15 -6.68
CA ALA A 35 -2.39 -14.71 -5.33
C ALA A 35 -3.11 -13.84 -4.28
N CYS A 36 -3.54 -12.62 -4.62
CA CYS A 36 -4.06 -11.67 -3.63
C CYS A 36 -5.53 -11.98 -3.29
N PRO A 37 -5.86 -12.27 -2.02
CA PRO A 37 -7.24 -12.56 -1.63
C PRO A 37 -8.14 -11.30 -1.64
N MET A 38 -7.54 -10.12 -1.78
CA MET A 38 -8.27 -8.85 -1.69
C MET A 38 -8.90 -8.38 -2.99
N THR A 39 -8.52 -8.97 -4.13
CA THR A 39 -9.01 -8.56 -5.45
C THR A 39 -10.54 -8.61 -5.54
N ARG A 40 -11.17 -9.63 -4.93
CA ARG A 40 -12.63 -9.78 -4.89
C ARG A 40 -13.39 -8.66 -4.14
N TYR A 41 -12.72 -7.84 -3.33
CA TYR A 41 -13.36 -6.76 -2.56
C TYR A 41 -13.37 -5.42 -3.29
N SER A 42 -12.93 -5.38 -4.55
CA SER A 42 -13.10 -4.24 -5.44
C SER A 42 -13.90 -4.68 -6.67
N PRO A 43 -14.99 -3.97 -7.03
CA PRO A 43 -15.75 -4.27 -8.25
C PRO A 43 -14.94 -4.22 -9.55
N GLN A 44 -13.81 -3.51 -9.56
CA GLN A 44 -12.98 -3.25 -10.74
C GLN A 44 -11.93 -4.34 -11.03
N LEU A 45 -11.71 -5.26 -10.11
CA LEU A 45 -10.61 -6.23 -10.19
C LEU A 45 -11.00 -7.65 -10.66
N PRO A 46 -12.25 -8.13 -10.51
CA PRO A 46 -12.67 -9.40 -11.11
C PRO A 46 -12.41 -9.44 -12.61
N GLY A 47 -11.63 -10.43 -13.06
CA GLY A 47 -11.29 -10.59 -14.48
C GLY A 47 -10.26 -9.60 -15.02
N ALA A 48 -9.67 -8.74 -14.19
CA ALA A 48 -8.60 -7.84 -14.62
C ALA A 48 -7.34 -8.62 -15.02
N ASP A 49 -6.66 -8.15 -16.06
CA ASP A 49 -5.40 -8.73 -16.52
C ASP A 49 -4.30 -8.49 -15.48
N SER A 50 -3.76 -9.57 -14.91
CA SER A 50 -2.80 -9.51 -13.80
C SER A 50 -1.52 -8.76 -14.15
N LYS A 51 -1.05 -8.85 -15.39
CA LYS A 51 0.16 -8.17 -15.88
C LYS A 51 -0.10 -6.67 -16.07
N ALA A 52 -1.27 -6.31 -16.59
CA ALA A 52 -1.69 -4.92 -16.75
C ALA A 52 -1.82 -4.24 -15.39
N VAL A 53 -2.45 -4.89 -14.40
CA VAL A 53 -2.56 -4.34 -13.04
C VAL A 53 -1.18 -4.17 -12.40
N ALA A 54 -0.31 -5.17 -12.47
CA ALA A 54 1.06 -5.07 -11.95
C ALA A 54 1.84 -3.93 -12.62
N THR A 55 1.70 -3.78 -13.94
CA THR A 55 2.31 -2.69 -14.71
C THR A 55 1.78 -1.33 -14.27
N GLY A 56 0.47 -1.20 -14.03
CA GLY A 56 -0.15 0.01 -13.51
C GLY A 56 0.38 0.39 -12.12
N VAL A 57 0.61 -0.58 -11.24
CA VAL A 57 1.23 -0.35 -9.92
C VAL A 57 2.66 0.15 -10.08
N LEU A 58 3.47 -0.46 -10.95
CA LEU A 58 4.83 0.05 -11.21
C LEU A 58 4.80 1.47 -11.81
N GLY A 59 3.84 1.77 -12.68
CA GLY A 59 3.64 3.11 -13.22
C GLY A 59 3.35 4.15 -12.13
N LEU A 60 2.57 3.77 -11.12
CA LEU A 60 2.32 4.61 -9.94
C LEU A 60 3.59 4.82 -9.11
N LEU A 61 4.39 3.76 -8.89
CA LEU A 61 5.67 3.82 -8.18
C LEU A 61 6.69 4.74 -8.87
N SER A 62 6.69 4.76 -10.20
CA SER A 62 7.54 5.64 -11.02
C SER A 62 7.07 7.10 -11.06
N GLY A 63 6.04 7.47 -10.29
CA GLY A 63 5.50 8.83 -10.22
C GLY A 63 4.37 9.15 -11.20
N GLY A 64 3.91 8.16 -11.98
CA GLY A 64 2.73 8.29 -12.83
C GLY A 64 1.42 8.28 -12.03
N GLU A 65 0.29 8.29 -12.75
CA GLU A 65 -1.04 8.27 -12.12
C GLU A 65 -1.48 6.88 -11.67
N GLY A 66 -0.92 5.82 -12.27
CA GLY A 66 -1.40 4.44 -12.13
C GLY A 66 -2.67 4.18 -12.95
N SER A 67 -2.96 2.91 -13.25
CA SER A 67 -4.24 2.55 -13.89
C SER A 67 -5.39 2.55 -12.87
N PRO A 68 -6.65 2.63 -13.31
CA PRO A 68 -7.81 2.49 -12.42
C PRO A 68 -7.77 1.21 -11.57
N GLU A 69 -7.36 0.09 -12.17
CA GLU A 69 -7.23 -1.21 -11.49
C GLU A 69 -6.07 -1.21 -10.48
N ALA A 70 -4.95 -0.56 -10.80
CA ALA A 70 -3.84 -0.41 -9.85
C ALA A 70 -4.25 0.41 -8.62
N LEU A 71 -5.00 1.50 -8.82
CA LEU A 71 -5.56 2.31 -7.73
C LEU A 71 -6.61 1.53 -6.94
N ALA A 72 -7.47 0.78 -7.62
CA ALA A 72 -8.46 -0.09 -6.99
C ALA A 72 -7.78 -1.15 -6.11
N TRP A 73 -6.72 -1.80 -6.59
CA TRP A 73 -5.96 -2.78 -5.82
C TRP A 73 -5.23 -2.15 -4.63
N ALA A 74 -4.63 -0.96 -4.81
CA ALA A 74 -4.04 -0.20 -3.70
C ALA A 74 -5.08 0.18 -2.63
N SER A 75 -6.32 0.47 -3.04
CA SER A 75 -7.39 0.84 -2.11
C SER A 75 -7.82 -0.31 -1.18
N VAL A 76 -7.86 -1.55 -1.70
CA VAL A 76 -8.31 -2.74 -0.96
C VAL A 76 -7.18 -3.53 -0.31
N CYS A 77 -5.92 -3.13 -0.50
CA CYS A 77 -4.78 -3.83 0.10
C CYS A 77 -4.80 -3.71 1.64
N VAL A 78 -4.91 -4.86 2.32
CA VAL A 78 -4.82 -4.99 3.79
C VAL A 78 -3.47 -5.54 4.25
N ARG A 79 -2.51 -5.69 3.32
CA ARG A 79 -1.17 -6.27 3.57
C ARG A 79 -1.21 -7.72 4.07
N SER A 80 -2.09 -8.56 3.50
CA SER A 80 -2.21 -9.99 3.86
C SER A 80 -0.91 -10.78 3.70
N GLY A 81 -0.02 -10.37 2.79
CA GLY A 81 1.25 -11.04 2.54
C GLY A 81 1.18 -12.24 1.61
N SER A 82 -0.02 -12.68 1.19
CA SER A 82 -0.21 -13.83 0.28
C SER A 82 0.55 -13.69 -1.05
N CYS A 83 0.79 -12.45 -1.49
CA CYS A 83 1.53 -12.14 -2.70
C CYS A 83 3.05 -12.33 -2.59
N VAL A 84 3.62 -12.34 -1.38
CA VAL A 84 5.07 -12.45 -1.13
C VAL A 84 5.64 -13.77 -1.66
N PRO A 85 5.15 -14.95 -1.23
CA PRO A 85 5.67 -16.22 -1.75
C PRO A 85 5.33 -16.46 -3.23
N ALA A 86 4.36 -15.73 -3.79
CA ALA A 86 3.95 -15.88 -5.19
C ALA A 86 4.86 -15.13 -6.18
N CYS A 87 5.73 -14.23 -5.69
CA CYS A 87 6.61 -13.43 -6.55
C CYS A 87 7.85 -14.24 -6.97
N PRO A 88 8.06 -14.48 -8.28
CA PRO A 88 9.24 -15.19 -8.76
C PRO A 88 10.49 -14.29 -8.84
N ASP A 89 10.33 -12.97 -8.72
CA ASP A 89 11.36 -11.97 -9.06
C ASP A 89 12.09 -11.42 -7.82
N ASN A 90 11.90 -12.03 -6.65
CA ASN A 90 12.48 -11.56 -5.37
C ASN A 90 12.09 -10.09 -5.02
N VAL A 91 10.92 -9.64 -5.51
CA VAL A 91 10.26 -8.42 -5.06
C VAL A 91 9.42 -8.77 -3.83
N ASP A 92 9.31 -7.86 -2.86
CA ASP A 92 8.29 -7.95 -1.80
C ASP A 92 7.03 -7.20 -2.29
N PRO A 93 5.99 -7.89 -2.79
CA PRO A 93 4.83 -7.21 -3.34
C PRO A 93 3.96 -6.60 -2.24
N LYS A 94 4.09 -7.07 -0.99
CA LYS A 94 3.40 -6.45 0.15
C LYS A 94 4.01 -5.08 0.43
N MET A 95 5.34 -4.95 0.39
CA MET A 95 6.00 -3.64 0.47
C MET A 95 5.70 -2.79 -0.76
N MET A 96 5.74 -3.35 -1.97
CA MET A 96 5.33 -2.65 -3.20
C MET A 96 3.94 -2.01 -3.05
N MET A 97 2.95 -2.78 -2.59
CA MET A 97 1.60 -2.26 -2.40
C MET A 97 1.49 -1.28 -1.23
N ARG A 98 2.34 -1.39 -0.19
CA ARG A 98 2.43 -0.39 0.88
C ARG A 98 2.86 0.96 0.32
N ILE A 99 3.90 0.98 -0.52
CA ILE A 99 4.41 2.18 -1.19
C ILE A 99 3.35 2.75 -2.14
N ALA A 100 2.78 1.90 -3.00
CA ALA A 100 1.70 2.28 -3.91
C ALA A 100 0.53 2.96 -3.17
N ARG A 101 0.09 2.39 -2.05
CA ARG A 101 -1.00 2.95 -1.24
C ARG A 101 -0.63 4.29 -0.61
N MET A 102 0.60 4.49 -0.15
CA MET A 102 1.06 5.79 0.38
C MET A 102 1.07 6.87 -0.69
N ILE A 103 1.50 6.52 -1.92
CA ILE A 103 1.46 7.43 -3.06
C ILE A 103 0.00 7.76 -3.41
N ALA A 104 -0.85 6.74 -3.59
CA ALA A 104 -2.24 6.91 -3.99
C ALA A 104 -3.07 7.66 -2.94
N SER A 105 -2.77 7.50 -1.65
CA SER A 105 -3.49 8.20 -0.57
C SER A 105 -3.02 9.64 -0.36
N GLY A 106 -2.04 10.11 -1.14
CA GLY A 106 -1.38 11.41 -0.93
C GLY A 106 -0.51 11.46 0.34
N GLY A 107 -0.19 10.32 0.96
CA GLY A 107 0.57 10.24 2.22
C GLY A 107 2.04 10.66 2.09
N LEU A 108 2.53 10.81 0.86
CA LEU A 108 3.87 11.31 0.54
C LEU A 108 3.86 12.74 -0.02
N GLY A 109 2.78 13.51 0.20
CA GLY A 109 2.64 14.89 -0.27
C GLY A 109 2.15 15.05 -1.71
N GLY A 110 1.79 13.94 -2.38
CA GLY A 110 1.16 13.94 -3.70
C GLY A 110 -0.36 14.08 -3.66
N PRO A 111 -1.03 14.16 -4.83
CA PRO A 111 -2.48 14.22 -4.89
C PRO A 111 -3.13 12.94 -4.33
N ARG A 112 -4.29 13.09 -3.68
CA ARG A 112 -5.11 11.94 -3.27
C ARG A 112 -5.81 11.36 -4.51
N ARG A 113 -5.55 10.09 -4.80
CA ARG A 113 -6.11 9.31 -5.93
C ARG A 113 -7.05 8.19 -5.48
N ILE A 114 -6.97 7.79 -4.22
CA ILE A 114 -7.90 6.84 -3.60
C ILE A 114 -8.60 7.47 -2.40
N PRO A 115 -9.83 7.02 -2.06
CA PRO A 115 -10.48 7.41 -0.82
C PRO A 115 -9.63 7.01 0.38
N VAL A 116 -9.42 7.96 1.28
CA VAL A 116 -8.82 7.70 2.59
C VAL A 116 -9.93 7.88 3.60
N ARG A 117 -10.20 6.85 4.40
CA ARG A 117 -11.14 6.96 5.51
C ARG A 117 -10.49 7.86 6.56
N ASP A 118 -11.00 9.07 6.67
CA ASP A 118 -10.64 9.97 7.75
C ASP A 118 -11.55 9.66 8.94
N ASP A 119 -10.94 9.30 10.06
CA ASP A 119 -11.62 8.89 11.26
C ASP A 119 -10.83 9.39 12.46
N ARG A 120 -11.04 10.67 12.77
CA ARG A 120 -10.32 11.39 13.84
C ARG A 120 -10.37 10.66 15.18
N ASP A 121 -11.49 9.99 15.46
CA ASP A 121 -11.74 9.34 16.74
C ASP A 121 -11.40 7.82 16.71
N TYR A 122 -10.73 7.34 15.66
CA TYR A 122 -10.40 5.91 15.50
C TYR A 122 -9.62 5.36 16.69
N PHE A 123 -8.54 6.04 17.09
CA PHE A 123 -7.70 5.59 18.21
C PHE A 123 -8.43 5.67 19.55
N ASP A 124 -9.29 6.67 19.74
CA ASP A 124 -10.08 6.79 20.96
C ASP A 124 -11.07 5.63 21.09
N ARG A 125 -11.67 5.19 19.97
CA ARG A 125 -12.51 3.98 19.94
C ARG A 125 -11.72 2.70 20.19
N VAL A 126 -10.52 2.57 19.63
CA VAL A 126 -9.64 1.41 19.89
C VAL A 126 -9.26 1.34 21.37
N ARG A 127 -8.89 2.46 21.98
CA ARG A 127 -8.57 2.55 23.42
C ARG A 127 -9.79 2.26 24.28
N ALA A 128 -10.95 2.81 23.94
CA ALA A 128 -12.19 2.54 24.65
C ALA A 128 -12.53 1.04 24.63
N PHE A 129 -12.36 0.37 23.49
CA PHE A 129 -12.56 -1.07 23.38
C PHE A 129 -11.50 -1.86 24.18
N ALA A 130 -10.23 -1.48 24.11
CA ALA A 130 -9.16 -2.13 24.87
C ALA A 130 -9.39 -2.04 26.39
N ASN A 131 -9.83 -0.87 26.90
CA ASN A 131 -10.18 -0.67 28.30
C ASN A 131 -11.33 -1.57 28.79
N LEU A 132 -12.18 -2.11 27.90
CA LEU A 132 -13.24 -3.05 28.26
C LEU A 132 -12.75 -4.49 28.39
N GLN A 133 -11.60 -4.83 27.79
CA GLN A 133 -11.12 -6.21 27.67
C GLN A 133 -9.82 -6.48 28.43
N LEU A 134 -9.05 -5.45 28.73
CA LEU A 134 -7.76 -5.55 29.42
C LEU A 134 -7.93 -5.30 30.93
N THR A 135 -7.12 -5.99 31.72
CA THR A 135 -6.96 -5.71 33.16
C THR A 135 -6.25 -4.37 33.38
N GLU A 136 -6.36 -3.80 34.58
CA GLU A 136 -5.66 -2.55 34.92
C GLU A 136 -4.13 -2.65 34.75
N ASP A 137 -3.57 -3.83 35.01
CA ASP A 137 -2.13 -4.09 34.84
C ASP A 137 -1.75 -4.15 33.35
N GLU A 138 -2.53 -4.84 32.52
CA GLU A 138 -2.29 -4.88 31.06
C GLU A 138 -2.46 -3.51 30.41
N ILE A 139 -3.43 -2.70 30.87
CA ILE A 139 -3.61 -1.32 30.40
C ILE A 139 -2.36 -0.50 30.70
N ARG A 140 -1.83 -0.59 31.92
CA ARG A 140 -0.64 0.16 32.35
C ARG A 140 0.60 -0.22 31.55
N ASP A 141 0.72 -1.47 31.16
CA ASP A 141 1.91 -1.96 30.46
C ASP A 141 1.84 -1.75 28.94
N TRP A 142 0.64 -1.81 28.33
CA TRP A 142 0.48 -1.93 26.87
C TRP A 142 -0.17 -0.73 26.18
N MET A 143 -0.75 0.24 26.91
CA MET A 143 -1.39 1.44 26.35
C MET A 143 -0.69 2.75 26.72
#